data_AF-A0A369BLR2-F1
#
_entry.id   AF-A0A369BLR2-F1
#
_cell.length_a   1.000
_cell.length_b   1.000
_cell.length_c   1.000
_cell.angle_alpha   90.00
_cell.angle_beta   90.00
_cell.angle_gamma   90.00
#
_symmetry.space_group_name_H-M   'P 1'
#
loop_
_entity.id
_entity.type
_entity.pdbx_description
1 polymer ?
#
loop_
_entity_poly.entity_id
_entity_poly.type
_entity_poly.pdbx_seq_one_letter_code
_entity_poly.pdbx_strand_id
1 'polypeptide(L)'
;MRNTIWKRATLPILSGLLLVTFAACGNGQSGQSGPSVKSAPPSENPLIQTGPGGDHAQTSWIPLAQVADSLGLRLQETGNMARMGFTDVMFQVEPSQRGAVSFGKQISLSQAPIRQNGQTCLTEDALGDLLQTDVKLDRRTGNLQIAPLGNDEGQAENNPQQAAGVKRMSILSLSGNRDELISFAKQFLGTPYDFGASTYEQSKKFDCSSFTRHVFKRFGISLPRLAKDQAKVGTTVERSNLQTGDLIFFTVPGRFENDKIPGHVGIYIGDGKFIHTWGEPGVQISPLDTGYWHNVILFMRRVQ
;
A
#
# COMPACT_ATOMS: atom_id res chain seq x y z
N MET A 1 -57.88 -24.86 36.20
CA MET A 1 -57.64 -24.69 37.66
C MET A 1 -56.14 -24.56 37.86
N ARG A 2 -55.51 -23.61 38.57
CA ARG A 2 -55.90 -22.31 39.20
C ARG A 2 -54.78 -21.31 38.79
N ASN A 3 -55.01 -20.06 38.36
CA ASN A 3 -55.48 -18.85 39.06
C ASN A 3 -54.55 -18.28 40.17
N THR A 4 -53.61 -17.41 39.77
CA THR A 4 -52.82 -16.42 40.57
C THR A 4 -52.08 -15.50 39.57
N ILE A 5 -52.31 -14.19 39.35
CA ILE A 5 -53.09 -13.08 39.94
C ILE A 5 -52.32 -12.12 40.88
N TRP A 6 -51.83 -11.01 40.28
CA TRP A 6 -51.56 -9.64 40.79
C TRP A 6 -50.54 -9.37 41.92
N LYS A 7 -49.59 -8.46 41.64
CA LYS A 7 -49.61 -7.06 42.16
C LYS A 7 -48.69 -6.12 41.37
N ARG A 8 -49.06 -4.83 41.30
CA ARG A 8 -48.21 -3.70 40.85
C ARG A 8 -47.58 -3.02 42.07
N ALA A 9 -46.43 -2.37 41.87
CA ALA A 9 -45.90 -1.30 42.73
C ALA A 9 -45.35 -0.18 41.83
N THR A 10 -45.27 1.05 42.33
CA THR A 10 -45.03 2.27 41.52
C THR A 10 -44.28 3.35 42.30
N LEU A 11 -43.61 4.24 41.55
CA LEU A 11 -43.03 5.53 42.00
C LEU A 11 -41.76 5.44 42.88
N PRO A 12 -40.94 6.52 42.97
CA PRO A 12 -41.13 7.85 42.40
C PRO A 12 -40.13 8.25 41.28
N ILE A 13 -40.47 9.35 40.60
CA ILE A 13 -39.59 10.11 39.69
C ILE A 13 -38.80 11.13 40.53
N LEU A 14 -37.52 11.34 40.23
CA LEU A 14 -36.73 12.43 40.83
C LEU A 14 -36.35 13.47 39.78
N SER A 15 -36.95 14.65 39.86
CA SER A 15 -36.75 15.74 38.90
C SER A 15 -35.50 16.56 39.23
N GLY A 16 -34.39 16.31 38.52
CA GLY A 16 -33.18 17.14 38.58
C GLY A 16 -33.23 18.30 37.58
N LEU A 17 -33.78 19.45 37.98
CA LEU A 17 -33.79 20.66 37.15
C LEU A 17 -32.49 21.45 37.35
N LEU A 18 -31.65 21.56 36.31
CA LEU A 18 -30.48 22.44 36.32
C LEU A 18 -30.55 23.43 35.15
N LEU A 19 -30.86 24.70 35.45
CA LEU A 19 -30.65 25.78 34.49
C LEU A 19 -29.17 26.15 34.45
N VAL A 20 -28.58 26.16 33.25
CA VAL A 20 -27.40 26.96 32.91
C VAL A 20 -27.71 27.75 31.65
N THR A 21 -27.28 29.00 31.61
CA THR A 21 -27.80 30.04 30.70
C THR A 21 -27.22 29.98 29.28
N PHE A 22 -28.03 30.42 28.31
CA PHE A 22 -27.55 30.73 26.96
C PHE A 22 -26.48 31.83 26.98
N ALA A 23 -25.39 31.61 26.25
CA ALA A 23 -24.50 32.65 25.78
C ALA A 23 -24.20 32.35 24.30
N ALA A 24 -24.64 33.22 23.40
CA ALA A 24 -24.50 33.03 21.95
C ALA A 24 -23.99 34.32 21.30
N CYS A 25 -22.76 34.29 20.77
CA CYS A 25 -22.21 35.28 19.84
C CYS A 25 -20.87 34.77 19.29
N GLY A 26 -20.57 35.04 18.01
CA GLY A 26 -19.23 34.86 17.43
C GLY A 26 -19.16 33.93 16.22
N ASN A 27 -19.24 34.49 15.01
CA ASN A 27 -18.75 33.81 13.80
C ASN A 27 -17.21 33.80 13.80
N GLY A 28 -16.60 32.67 13.42
CA GLY A 28 -15.17 32.53 13.17
C GLY A 28 -14.93 31.64 11.95
N GLN A 29 -13.96 32.00 11.10
CA GLN A 29 -13.76 31.35 9.81
C GLN A 29 -12.85 30.12 9.86
N SER A 30 -13.08 29.22 8.89
CA SER A 30 -12.14 28.23 8.31
C SER A 30 -10.78 27.99 8.99
N GLY A 31 -10.59 26.77 9.50
CA GLY A 31 -9.29 26.17 9.72
C GLY A 31 -9.36 24.65 9.49
N GLN A 32 -8.69 24.13 8.46
CA GLN A 32 -8.63 22.69 8.23
C GLN A 32 -7.62 22.03 9.18
N SER A 33 -8.09 21.28 10.18
CA SER A 33 -7.24 20.44 11.01
C SER A 33 -6.88 19.15 10.27
N GLY A 34 -5.67 19.08 9.73
CA GLY A 34 -5.09 17.83 9.21
C GLY A 34 -4.90 16.77 10.31
N PRO A 35 -4.65 15.49 9.95
CA PRO A 35 -4.47 14.42 10.92
C PRO A 35 -3.23 14.66 11.80
N SER A 36 -3.38 14.49 13.11
CA SER A 36 -2.28 14.62 14.07
C SER A 36 -1.58 13.28 14.27
N VAL A 37 -0.30 13.22 13.88
CA VAL A 37 0.56 12.02 14.04
C VAL A 37 0.95 11.88 15.52
N LYS A 38 0.83 10.67 16.07
CA LYS A 38 1.24 10.39 17.46
C LYS A 38 2.77 10.36 17.55
N SER A 39 3.32 11.11 18.50
CA SER A 39 4.75 11.10 18.82
C SER A 39 5.20 9.74 19.35
N ALA A 40 6.20 9.14 18.71
CA ALA A 40 6.94 8.01 19.26
C ALA A 40 7.81 8.44 20.47
N PRO A 41 8.16 7.52 21.40
CA PRO A 41 9.16 7.80 22.43
C PRO A 41 10.56 7.96 21.81
N PRO A 42 11.48 8.69 22.46
CA PRO A 42 12.82 8.94 21.92
C PRO A 42 13.65 7.65 21.84
N SER A 43 14.36 7.49 20.72
CA SER A 43 15.39 6.45 20.54
C SER A 43 16.66 6.82 21.31
N GLU A 44 17.26 5.87 22.03
CA GLU A 44 18.49 6.07 22.81
C GLU A 44 19.78 6.06 21.97
N ASN A 45 19.68 6.06 20.63
CA ASN A 45 20.82 6.06 19.71
C ASN A 45 20.99 7.45 19.06
N PRO A 46 22.23 7.94 18.80
CA PRO A 46 22.45 9.26 18.21
C PRO A 46 21.80 9.42 16.82
N LEU A 47 20.73 10.23 16.76
CA LEU A 47 19.80 10.39 15.63
C LEU A 47 20.37 11.13 14.40
N ILE A 48 21.59 11.65 14.48
CA ILE A 48 22.34 12.23 13.35
C ILE A 48 23.79 11.79 13.50
N GLN A 49 24.42 11.35 12.40
CA GLN A 49 25.84 11.05 12.36
C GLN A 49 26.53 11.78 11.21
N THR A 50 27.63 12.47 11.52
CA THR A 50 28.42 13.24 10.56
C THR A 50 29.43 12.35 9.83
N GLY A 51 29.34 12.28 8.50
CA GLY A 51 30.37 11.64 7.68
C GLY A 51 31.64 12.50 7.57
N PRO A 52 32.81 11.90 7.29
CA PRO A 52 34.06 12.64 7.11
C PRO A 52 34.10 13.33 5.73
N GLY A 53 33.94 14.66 5.72
CA GLY A 53 34.07 15.51 4.53
C GLY A 53 34.35 16.95 4.94
N GLY A 54 35.21 17.63 4.18
CA GLY A 54 35.59 19.02 4.45
C GLY A 54 34.55 20.05 3.98
N ASP A 55 34.64 21.25 4.57
CA ASP A 55 33.97 22.50 4.22
C ASP A 55 32.43 22.52 4.12
N HIS A 56 31.84 23.14 5.16
CA HIS A 56 30.66 24.00 5.08
C HIS A 56 29.31 23.44 4.61
N ALA A 57 29.09 22.14 4.72
CA ALA A 57 27.74 21.61 5.00
C ALA A 57 27.80 20.42 5.97
N GLN A 58 27.05 20.48 7.08
CA GLN A 58 26.87 19.32 7.97
C GLN A 58 25.83 18.37 7.37
N THR A 59 26.23 17.66 6.32
CA THR A 59 25.43 16.67 5.59
C THR A 59 24.86 15.64 6.54
N SER A 60 23.55 15.74 6.78
CA SER A 60 22.83 14.94 7.76
C SER A 60 22.34 13.65 7.10
N TRP A 61 22.98 12.53 7.46
CA TRP A 61 22.65 11.21 6.94
C TRP A 61 21.57 10.56 7.81
N ILE A 62 20.42 10.29 7.20
CA ILE A 62 19.23 9.75 7.84
C ILE A 62 19.16 8.23 7.54
N PRO A 63 19.12 7.36 8.56
CA PRO A 63 18.99 5.92 8.36
C PRO A 63 17.66 5.55 7.69
N LEU A 64 17.71 4.74 6.64
CA LEU A 64 16.53 4.36 5.87
C LEU A 64 15.52 3.54 6.70
N ALA A 65 15.98 2.88 7.77
CA ALA A 65 15.11 2.24 8.75
C ALA A 65 14.18 3.24 9.44
N GLN A 66 14.72 4.38 9.88
CA GLN A 66 13.95 5.45 10.53
C GLN A 66 12.92 6.07 9.58
N VAL A 67 13.25 6.20 8.29
CA VAL A 67 12.31 6.64 7.24
C VAL A 67 11.19 5.61 7.06
N ALA A 68 11.53 4.32 7.04
CA ALA A 68 10.57 3.24 6.89
C ALA A 68 9.59 3.19 8.08
N ASP A 69 10.11 3.22 9.31
CA ASP A 69 9.34 3.24 10.55
C ASP A 69 8.40 4.46 10.61
N SER A 70 8.90 5.65 10.23
CA SER A 70 8.11 6.90 10.18
C SER A 70 6.96 6.86 9.17
N LEU A 71 7.05 6.02 8.14
CA LEU A 71 6.05 5.86 7.07
C LEU A 71 5.20 4.57 7.20
N GLY A 72 5.41 3.75 8.23
CA GLY A 72 4.77 2.43 8.36
C GLY A 72 5.20 1.43 7.28
N LEU A 73 6.34 1.67 6.62
CA LEU A 73 6.88 0.80 5.57
C LEU A 73 7.73 -0.31 6.18
N ARG A 74 7.70 -1.48 5.55
CA ARG A 74 8.71 -2.52 5.77
C ARG A 74 9.98 -2.13 5.01
N LEU A 75 11.09 -1.98 5.72
CA LEU A 75 12.43 -2.04 5.13
C LEU A 75 12.90 -3.50 5.04
N GLN A 76 13.47 -3.87 3.91
CA GLN A 76 14.33 -5.04 3.77
C GLN A 76 15.67 -4.59 3.19
N GLU A 77 16.75 -4.97 3.84
CA GLU A 77 18.11 -4.83 3.30
C GLU A 77 18.68 -6.22 3.00
N THR A 78 19.30 -6.39 1.84
CA THR A 78 19.86 -7.69 1.42
C THR A 78 21.02 -7.44 0.47
N GLY A 79 22.24 -7.80 0.88
CA GLY A 79 23.46 -7.42 0.17
C GLY A 79 23.60 -5.89 0.06
N ASN A 80 23.93 -5.39 -1.13
CA ASN A 80 24.00 -3.95 -1.41
C ASN A 80 22.65 -3.35 -1.84
N MET A 81 21.51 -4.01 -1.56
CA MET A 81 20.19 -3.51 -1.96
C MET A 81 19.32 -3.21 -0.73
N ALA A 82 18.69 -2.04 -0.70
CA ALA A 82 17.69 -1.67 0.28
C ALA A 82 16.33 -1.41 -0.39
N ARG A 83 15.26 -1.92 0.22
CA ARG A 83 13.91 -2.03 -0.34
C ARG A 83 12.87 -1.60 0.70
N MET A 84 12.12 -0.53 0.44
CA MET A 84 11.00 -0.10 1.28
C MET A 84 9.65 -0.25 0.57
N GLY A 85 8.60 -0.60 1.32
CA GLY A 85 7.23 -0.73 0.81
C GLY A 85 6.26 -1.34 1.81
N PHE A 86 5.05 -1.70 1.38
CA PHE A 86 4.05 -2.33 2.26
C PHE A 86 4.01 -3.86 2.09
N THR A 87 3.48 -4.36 0.98
CA THR A 87 3.58 -5.77 0.50
C THR A 87 4.35 -5.89 -0.81
N ASP A 88 4.41 -4.78 -1.53
CA ASP A 88 5.19 -4.55 -2.73
C ASP A 88 6.23 -3.48 -2.41
N VAL A 89 7.40 -3.53 -3.06
CA VAL A 89 8.39 -2.45 -2.93
C VAL A 89 7.95 -1.23 -3.71
N MET A 90 7.93 -0.11 -2.99
CA MET A 90 7.68 1.23 -3.49
C MET A 90 8.99 1.93 -3.82
N PHE A 91 10.01 1.76 -2.96
CA PHE A 91 11.29 2.44 -3.06
C PHE A 91 12.44 1.43 -3.02
N GLN A 92 13.34 1.47 -4.00
CA GLN A 92 14.56 0.65 -4.00
C GLN A 92 15.78 1.53 -4.22
N VAL A 93 16.81 1.35 -3.41
CA VAL A 93 18.08 2.09 -3.49
C VAL A 93 19.27 1.15 -3.31
N GLU A 94 20.39 1.50 -3.92
CA GLU A 94 21.66 0.79 -3.79
C GLU A 94 22.74 1.78 -3.29
N PRO A 95 23.42 1.51 -2.16
CA PRO A 95 24.52 2.34 -1.68
C PRO A 95 25.65 2.47 -2.72
N SER A 96 26.23 3.67 -2.77
CA SER A 96 27.20 4.12 -3.77
C SER A 96 26.65 4.26 -5.20
N GLN A 97 25.34 4.09 -5.43
CA GLN A 97 24.69 4.32 -6.72
C GLN A 97 23.66 5.46 -6.63
N ARG A 98 23.56 6.28 -7.69
CA ARG A 98 22.51 7.32 -7.78
C ARG A 98 21.19 6.80 -8.37
N GLY A 99 21.22 5.66 -9.05
CA GLY A 99 20.02 5.04 -9.62
C GLY A 99 19.14 4.45 -8.52
N ALA A 100 17.85 4.76 -8.56
CA ALA A 100 16.86 4.29 -7.60
C ALA A 100 15.52 3.99 -8.26
N VAL A 101 14.65 3.26 -7.56
CA VAL A 101 13.25 3.07 -7.95
C VAL A 101 12.36 3.86 -6.99
N SER A 102 11.41 4.61 -7.52
CA SER A 102 10.33 5.26 -6.76
C SER A 102 8.97 4.99 -7.40
N PHE A 103 8.02 4.48 -6.60
CA PHE A 103 6.70 3.98 -7.00
C PHE A 103 6.71 3.03 -8.23
N GLY A 104 7.82 2.32 -8.44
CA GLY A 104 8.03 1.42 -9.58
C GLY A 104 8.58 2.06 -10.87
N LYS A 105 8.87 3.37 -10.88
CA LYS A 105 9.63 4.08 -11.93
C LYS A 105 11.11 4.12 -11.55
N GLN A 106 12.02 4.06 -12.52
CA GLN A 106 13.44 4.37 -12.31
C GLN A 106 13.64 5.89 -12.23
N ILE A 107 14.47 6.34 -11.29
CA ILE A 107 14.83 7.74 -11.03
C ILE A 107 16.33 7.85 -10.75
N SER A 108 16.86 9.08 -10.73
CA SER A 108 18.23 9.38 -10.31
C SER A 108 18.19 10.34 -9.12
N LEU A 109 18.76 9.93 -7.99
CA LEU A 109 18.84 10.73 -6.77
C LEU A 109 19.87 11.86 -6.92
N SER A 110 19.66 12.98 -6.25
CA SER A 110 20.64 14.08 -6.08
C SER A 110 21.99 13.57 -5.59
N GLN A 111 21.99 12.78 -4.51
CA GLN A 111 23.16 12.15 -3.90
C GLN A 111 22.97 10.63 -3.78
N ALA A 112 24.05 9.86 -3.90
CA ALA A 112 24.02 8.41 -3.69
C ALA A 112 23.82 8.07 -2.20
N PRO A 113 23.07 7.00 -1.85
CA PRO A 113 23.03 6.49 -0.49
C PRO A 113 24.41 5.98 -0.05
N ILE A 114 24.66 5.93 1.26
CA ILE A 114 25.85 5.28 1.83
C ILE A 114 25.47 4.12 2.74
N ARG A 115 26.41 3.21 2.98
CA ARG A 115 26.36 2.30 4.13
C ARG A 115 27.07 2.95 5.31
N GLN A 116 26.39 3.08 6.45
CA GLN A 116 26.98 3.54 7.71
C GLN A 116 26.49 2.65 8.85
N ASN A 117 27.42 2.14 9.67
CA ASN A 117 27.15 1.17 10.75
C ASN A 117 26.31 -0.06 10.32
N GLY A 118 26.44 -0.47 9.05
CA GLY A 118 25.67 -1.56 8.47
C GLY A 118 24.27 -1.18 7.96
N GLN A 119 23.78 0.04 8.18
CA GLN A 119 22.49 0.54 7.66
C GLN A 119 22.69 1.33 6.35
N THR A 120 21.70 1.36 5.46
CA THR A 120 21.66 2.34 4.35
C THR A 120 21.17 3.69 4.86
N CYS A 121 21.86 4.78 4.50
CA CYS A 121 21.49 6.15 4.85
C CYS A 121 21.42 7.05 3.60
N LEU A 122 20.52 8.05 3.63
CA LEU A 122 20.35 9.07 2.59
C LEU A 122 20.38 10.49 3.19
N THR A 123 20.57 11.51 2.36
CA THR A 123 20.42 12.92 2.74
C THR A 123 18.96 13.37 2.69
N GLU A 124 18.66 14.54 3.25
CA GLU A 124 17.33 15.18 3.16
C GLU A 124 16.88 15.31 1.68
N ASP A 125 17.74 15.84 0.80
CA ASP A 125 17.45 15.99 -0.64
C ASP A 125 17.23 14.63 -1.34
N ALA A 126 18.08 13.64 -1.09
CA ALA A 126 17.98 12.33 -1.73
C ALA A 126 16.79 11.50 -1.21
N LEU A 127 16.31 11.78 0.01
CA LEU A 127 15.01 11.27 0.47
C LEU A 127 13.84 12.01 -0.19
N GLY A 128 13.97 13.31 -0.46
CA GLY A 128 12.99 14.07 -1.24
C GLY A 128 12.82 13.52 -2.65
N ASP A 129 13.94 13.27 -3.35
CA ASP A 129 13.96 12.58 -4.64
C ASP A 129 13.32 11.19 -4.56
N LEU A 130 13.69 10.40 -3.55
CA LEU A 130 13.22 9.02 -3.41
C LEU A 130 11.71 8.96 -3.14
N LEU A 131 11.21 9.78 -2.22
CA LEU A 131 9.81 9.81 -1.79
C LEU A 131 8.90 10.65 -2.70
N GLN A 132 9.48 11.47 -3.59
CA GLN A 132 8.79 12.41 -4.47
C GLN A 132 7.95 13.45 -3.69
N THR A 133 8.50 13.98 -2.60
CA THR A 133 7.88 15.00 -1.74
C THR A 133 8.90 15.71 -0.85
N ASP A 134 8.55 16.84 -0.23
CA ASP A 134 9.43 17.58 0.70
C ASP A 134 9.76 16.72 1.95
N VAL A 135 11.05 16.61 2.28
CA VAL A 135 11.56 15.90 3.47
C VAL A 135 12.46 16.83 4.29
N LYS A 136 12.20 16.96 5.60
CA LYS A 136 12.95 17.83 6.52
C LYS A 136 13.18 17.14 7.87
N LEU A 137 14.39 17.17 8.39
CA LEU A 137 14.74 16.61 9.69
C LEU A 137 14.70 17.70 10.78
N ASP A 138 13.84 17.57 11.80
CA ASP A 138 13.95 18.39 13.01
C ASP A 138 15.20 17.98 13.78
N ARG A 139 16.32 18.68 13.55
CA ARG A 139 17.63 18.39 14.14
C ARG A 139 17.67 18.52 15.67
N ARG A 140 16.61 19.02 16.32
CA ARG A 140 16.46 19.09 17.79
C ARG A 140 15.74 17.86 18.36
N THR A 141 14.89 17.17 17.58
CA THR A 141 14.14 15.99 18.04
C THR A 141 14.49 14.70 17.29
N GLY A 142 15.21 14.80 16.17
CA GLY A 142 15.42 13.71 15.23
C GLY A 142 14.16 13.31 14.45
N ASN A 143 13.03 14.00 14.60
CA ASN A 143 11.80 13.65 13.89
C ASN A 143 11.88 14.04 12.41
N LEU A 144 11.46 13.12 11.55
CA LEU A 144 11.39 13.34 10.10
C LEU A 144 10.02 13.91 9.72
N GLN A 145 10.00 15.14 9.24
CA GLN A 145 8.82 15.77 8.66
C GLN A 145 8.81 15.47 7.16
N ILE A 146 7.86 14.64 6.73
CA ILE A 146 7.62 14.32 5.33
C ILE A 146 6.31 15.01 4.95
N ALA A 147 6.32 15.85 3.92
CA ALA A 147 5.10 16.49 3.45
C ALA A 147 4.12 15.40 2.95
N PRO A 148 2.79 15.57 3.15
CA PRO A 148 1.82 14.59 2.68
C PRO A 148 2.02 14.32 1.18
N LEU A 149 2.15 13.04 0.82
CA LEU A 149 2.33 12.63 -0.58
C LEU A 149 1.18 13.20 -1.41
N GLY A 150 1.50 14.17 -2.26
CA GLY A 150 0.54 14.77 -3.17
C GLY A 150 -0.10 13.69 -4.04
N ASN A 151 -1.42 13.75 -4.21
CA ASN A 151 -2.09 12.98 -5.25
C ASN A 151 -1.77 13.66 -6.59
N ASP A 152 -0.54 13.50 -7.06
CA ASP A 152 -0.09 14.05 -8.34
C ASP A 152 -0.81 13.29 -9.45
N GLU A 153 -1.88 13.88 -9.95
CA GLU A 153 -2.68 13.39 -11.07
C GLU A 153 -1.87 13.55 -12.37
N GLY A 154 -0.89 12.67 -12.53
CA GLY A 154 -0.04 12.57 -13.70
C GLY A 154 -0.89 12.49 -14.97
N GLN A 155 -0.88 13.57 -15.72
CA GLN A 155 -1.84 13.86 -16.79
C GLN A 155 -1.85 12.76 -17.85
N ALA A 156 -3.04 12.24 -18.17
CA ALA A 156 -3.23 11.37 -19.32
C ALA A 156 -3.16 12.24 -20.60
N GLU A 157 -2.07 12.11 -21.36
CA GLU A 157 -1.89 12.80 -22.64
C GLU A 157 -2.93 12.30 -23.66
N ASN A 158 -3.99 13.09 -23.86
CA ASN A 158 -5.00 12.84 -24.88
C ASN A 158 -4.46 13.25 -26.26
N ASN A 159 -4.07 12.29 -27.10
CA ASN A 159 -3.86 12.51 -28.53
C ASN A 159 -4.68 11.52 -29.38
N PRO A 160 -5.89 11.89 -29.83
CA PRO A 160 -6.88 10.94 -30.34
C PRO A 160 -6.82 10.74 -31.87
N GLN A 161 -5.65 10.53 -32.48
CA GLN A 161 -5.63 10.25 -33.94
C GLN A 161 -4.45 9.42 -34.49
N GLN A 162 -4.67 8.10 -34.59
CA GLN A 162 -4.44 7.34 -35.84
C GLN A 162 -5.04 5.93 -35.74
N ALA A 163 -6.05 5.63 -36.57
CA ALA A 163 -6.72 4.34 -36.61
C ALA A 163 -6.57 3.69 -37.99
N ALA A 164 -5.88 2.54 -38.05
CA ALA A 164 -5.84 1.66 -39.22
C ALA A 164 -5.58 0.21 -38.78
N GLY A 165 -6.23 -0.76 -39.43
CA GLY A 165 -5.91 -2.19 -39.23
C GLY A 165 -6.72 -2.95 -38.16
N VAL A 166 -8.02 -2.64 -37.97
CA VAL A 166 -8.88 -3.41 -37.03
C VAL A 166 -9.12 -4.84 -37.53
N LYS A 167 -8.29 -5.79 -37.11
CA LYS A 167 -8.61 -7.22 -37.20
C LYS A 167 -9.64 -7.53 -36.11
N ARG A 168 -10.94 -7.53 -36.46
CA ARG A 168 -12.05 -7.88 -35.56
C ARG A 168 -11.94 -9.35 -35.12
N MET A 169 -11.17 -9.60 -34.07
CA MET A 169 -11.36 -10.81 -33.25
C MET A 169 -12.77 -10.76 -32.67
N SER A 170 -13.50 -11.86 -32.81
CA SER A 170 -14.94 -11.91 -32.62
C SER A 170 -15.36 -11.84 -31.14
N ILE A 171 -16.63 -11.53 -30.91
CA ILE A 171 -17.26 -11.44 -29.58
C ILE A 171 -17.53 -12.87 -29.03
N LEU A 172 -16.52 -13.75 -29.10
CA LEU A 172 -16.58 -15.14 -28.63
C LEU A 172 -16.07 -15.24 -27.19
N SER A 173 -16.95 -14.81 -26.29
CA SER A 173 -16.92 -14.96 -24.83
C SER A 173 -15.70 -14.45 -24.05
N LEU A 174 -15.98 -13.49 -23.16
CA LEU A 174 -15.11 -13.14 -22.03
C LEU A 174 -14.84 -14.33 -21.07
N SER A 175 -15.60 -15.43 -21.12
CA SER A 175 -15.33 -16.61 -20.30
C SER A 175 -14.07 -17.36 -20.73
N GLY A 176 -13.83 -17.53 -22.03
CA GLY A 176 -12.67 -18.30 -22.53
C GLY A 176 -11.34 -17.66 -22.08
N ASN A 177 -11.24 -16.34 -22.25
CA ASN A 177 -10.08 -15.56 -21.80
C ASN A 177 -9.88 -15.66 -20.27
N ARG A 178 -10.95 -15.74 -19.48
CA ARG A 178 -10.87 -15.92 -18.02
C ARG A 178 -10.39 -17.29 -17.60
N ASP A 179 -10.90 -18.35 -18.21
CA ASP A 179 -10.50 -19.72 -17.87
C ASP A 179 -9.04 -19.99 -18.31
N GLU A 180 -8.60 -19.39 -19.43
CA GLU A 180 -7.19 -19.30 -19.79
C GLU A 180 -6.36 -18.50 -18.78
N LEU A 181 -6.85 -17.36 -18.29
CA LEU A 181 -6.17 -16.53 -17.29
C LEU A 181 -6.00 -17.27 -15.95
N ILE A 182 -7.03 -17.98 -15.48
CA ILE A 182 -6.92 -18.81 -14.27
C ILE A 182 -5.98 -20.00 -14.51
N SER A 183 -5.99 -20.59 -15.70
CA SER A 183 -5.09 -21.69 -16.06
C SER A 183 -3.64 -21.23 -16.12
N PHE A 184 -3.36 -20.05 -16.69
CA PHE A 184 -2.03 -19.42 -16.69
C PHE A 184 -1.57 -19.06 -15.27
N ALA A 185 -2.43 -18.45 -14.46
CA ALA A 185 -2.13 -18.14 -13.06
C ALA A 185 -1.72 -19.39 -12.25
N LYS A 186 -2.38 -20.53 -12.49
CA LYS A 186 -2.07 -21.81 -11.83
C LYS A 186 -0.72 -22.43 -12.25
N GLN A 187 -0.13 -22.05 -13.39
CA GLN A 187 1.20 -22.53 -13.79
C GLN A 187 2.31 -22.07 -12.83
N PHE A 188 2.06 -21.03 -12.05
CA PHE A 188 3.04 -20.45 -11.13
C PHE A 188 2.93 -20.98 -9.69
N LEU A 189 2.05 -21.93 -9.38
CA LEU A 189 1.89 -22.47 -8.02
C LEU A 189 3.24 -22.97 -7.45
N GLY A 190 3.55 -22.56 -6.21
CA GLY A 190 4.85 -22.82 -5.58
C GLY A 190 5.99 -21.88 -6.02
N THR A 191 5.76 -20.91 -6.91
CA THR A 191 6.76 -19.86 -7.21
C THR A 191 7.01 -19.03 -5.95
N PRO A 192 8.25 -18.94 -5.44
CA PRO A 192 8.51 -18.32 -4.13
C PRO A 192 8.12 -16.83 -4.06
N TYR A 193 7.73 -16.41 -2.85
CA TYR A 193 7.51 -14.99 -2.56
C TYR A 193 8.86 -14.24 -2.50
N ASP A 194 8.92 -13.02 -3.05
CA ASP A 194 9.98 -12.05 -2.80
C ASP A 194 9.37 -10.65 -2.64
N PHE A 195 9.66 -9.99 -1.52
CA PHE A 195 9.15 -8.66 -1.24
C PHE A 195 9.80 -7.64 -2.19
N GLY A 196 9.00 -7.06 -3.08
CA GLY A 196 9.52 -6.20 -4.13
C GLY A 196 10.11 -6.94 -5.31
N ALA A 197 9.64 -8.16 -5.60
CA ALA A 197 10.08 -8.93 -6.75
C ALA A 197 10.20 -8.05 -8.01
N SER A 198 11.34 -8.14 -8.70
CA SER A 198 11.46 -7.66 -10.07
C SER A 198 10.65 -8.57 -11.01
N THR A 199 10.66 -8.32 -12.31
CA THR A 199 9.79 -9.08 -13.22
C THR A 199 10.12 -10.58 -13.19
N TYR A 200 9.14 -11.47 -13.36
CA TYR A 200 9.34 -12.92 -13.27
C TYR A 200 10.42 -13.45 -14.21
N GLU A 201 10.60 -12.78 -15.35
CA GLU A 201 11.67 -13.03 -16.32
C GLU A 201 13.07 -12.89 -15.67
N GLN A 202 13.23 -11.93 -14.76
CA GLN A 202 14.45 -11.61 -14.03
C GLN A 202 14.59 -12.36 -12.69
N SER A 203 13.52 -12.41 -11.88
CA SER A 203 13.58 -12.86 -10.48
C SER A 203 13.26 -14.34 -10.26
N LYS A 204 12.43 -14.94 -11.12
CA LYS A 204 11.72 -16.22 -10.87
C LYS A 204 10.93 -16.25 -9.55
N LYS A 205 10.48 -15.09 -9.06
CA LYS A 205 9.74 -14.90 -7.81
C LYS A 205 8.64 -13.84 -7.99
N PHE A 206 7.76 -13.71 -7.00
CA PHE A 206 6.68 -12.70 -7.02
C PHE A 206 6.40 -12.08 -5.65
N ASP A 207 5.92 -10.83 -5.64
CA ASP A 207 5.00 -10.32 -4.61
C ASP A 207 3.57 -10.22 -5.18
N CYS A 208 2.61 -9.87 -4.31
CA CYS A 208 1.19 -10.00 -4.60
C CYS A 208 0.76 -9.27 -5.89
N SER A 209 1.24 -8.05 -6.09
CA SER A 209 0.89 -7.23 -7.24
C SER A 209 1.76 -7.49 -8.48
N SER A 210 3.00 -7.96 -8.33
CA SER A 210 3.81 -8.38 -9.49
C SER A 210 3.30 -9.70 -10.09
N PHE A 211 2.76 -10.60 -9.27
CA PHE A 211 2.04 -11.79 -9.72
C PHE A 211 0.81 -11.43 -10.55
N THR A 212 -0.13 -10.64 -10.00
CA THR A 212 -1.33 -10.22 -10.73
C THR A 212 -0.96 -9.47 -12.01
N ARG A 213 0.00 -8.54 -11.96
CA ARG A 213 0.48 -7.81 -13.13
C ARG A 213 1.09 -8.72 -14.20
N HIS A 214 1.85 -9.75 -13.83
CA HIS A 214 2.41 -10.70 -14.80
C HIS A 214 1.31 -11.55 -15.46
N VAL A 215 0.36 -12.06 -14.66
CA VAL A 215 -0.81 -12.81 -15.16
C VAL A 215 -1.63 -11.97 -16.14
N PHE A 216 -2.07 -10.77 -15.75
CA PHE A 216 -2.93 -9.92 -16.57
C PHE A 216 -2.22 -9.39 -17.83
N LYS A 217 -0.91 -9.09 -17.75
CA LYS A 217 -0.12 -8.64 -18.91
C LYS A 217 -0.07 -9.69 -20.02
N ARG A 218 -0.14 -11.00 -19.70
CA ARG A 218 -0.20 -12.08 -20.71
C ARG A 218 -1.42 -11.99 -21.62
N PHE A 219 -2.50 -11.38 -21.12
CA PHE A 219 -3.79 -11.19 -21.80
C PHE A 219 -4.04 -9.72 -22.21
N GLY A 220 -2.98 -8.90 -22.24
CA GLY A 220 -3.00 -7.51 -22.72
C GLY A 220 -3.33 -6.45 -21.66
N ILE A 221 -3.83 -6.84 -20.48
CA ILE A 221 -4.24 -5.89 -19.45
C ILE A 221 -3.02 -5.44 -18.64
N SER A 222 -2.72 -4.14 -18.68
CA SER A 222 -1.55 -3.55 -18.00
C SER A 222 -1.93 -3.01 -16.62
N LEU A 223 -1.54 -3.73 -15.56
CA LEU A 223 -1.77 -3.32 -14.16
C LEU A 223 -0.61 -2.49 -13.57
N PRO A 224 -0.89 -1.52 -12.68
CA PRO A 224 0.11 -0.81 -11.88
C PRO A 224 1.04 -1.73 -11.06
N ARG A 225 2.19 -1.21 -10.61
CA ARG A 225 3.18 -1.97 -9.83
C ARG A 225 2.76 -2.27 -8.39
N LEU A 226 1.81 -1.55 -7.80
CA LEU A 226 1.47 -1.62 -6.38
C LEU A 226 0.00 -2.04 -6.19
N ALA A 227 -0.29 -2.89 -5.22
CA ALA A 227 -1.65 -3.37 -4.92
C ALA A 227 -2.63 -2.20 -4.67
N LYS A 228 -2.20 -1.16 -3.94
CA LYS A 228 -2.98 0.07 -3.67
C LYS A 228 -3.41 0.83 -4.93
N ASP A 229 -2.68 0.68 -6.03
CA ASP A 229 -2.93 1.38 -7.29
C ASP A 229 -3.65 0.47 -8.29
N GLN A 230 -3.41 -0.84 -8.27
CA GLN A 230 -4.28 -1.83 -8.91
C GLN A 230 -5.72 -1.75 -8.35
N ALA A 231 -5.87 -1.44 -7.06
CA ALA A 231 -7.15 -1.24 -6.39
C ALA A 231 -7.97 -0.03 -6.90
N LYS A 232 -7.38 0.82 -7.77
CA LYS A 232 -8.02 1.95 -8.44
C LYS A 232 -8.45 1.62 -9.88
N VAL A 233 -8.00 0.49 -10.45
CA VAL A 233 -8.25 0.11 -11.85
C VAL A 233 -9.54 -0.71 -11.96
N GLY A 234 -10.30 -0.48 -13.04
CA GLY A 234 -11.52 -1.23 -13.34
C GLY A 234 -12.72 -0.85 -12.48
N THR A 235 -13.79 -1.63 -12.57
CA THR A 235 -15.06 -1.37 -11.88
C THR A 235 -15.16 -2.10 -10.55
N THR A 236 -15.88 -1.55 -9.58
CA THR A 236 -16.15 -2.21 -8.29
C THR A 236 -17.06 -3.42 -8.49
N VAL A 237 -16.79 -4.51 -7.77
CA VAL A 237 -17.59 -5.75 -7.77
C VAL A 237 -18.11 -6.05 -6.38
N GLU A 238 -19.41 -6.37 -6.27
CA GLU A 238 -20.02 -6.92 -5.05
C GLU A 238 -19.72 -8.42 -4.90
N ARG A 239 -19.69 -8.95 -3.68
CA ARG A 239 -19.38 -10.37 -3.43
C ARG A 239 -20.35 -11.34 -4.11
N SER A 240 -21.63 -10.95 -4.19
CA SER A 240 -22.71 -11.60 -4.94
C SER A 240 -22.44 -11.74 -6.44
N ASN A 241 -21.64 -10.82 -7.00
CA ASN A 241 -21.44 -10.62 -8.43
C ASN A 241 -20.03 -11.04 -8.90
N LEU A 242 -19.27 -11.75 -8.06
CA LEU A 242 -17.90 -12.22 -8.33
C LEU A 242 -17.82 -13.21 -9.51
N GLN A 243 -16.81 -13.04 -10.35
CA GLN A 243 -16.52 -13.85 -11.54
C GLN A 243 -15.04 -14.21 -11.60
N THR A 244 -14.69 -15.32 -12.25
CA THR A 244 -13.30 -15.72 -12.44
C THR A 244 -12.48 -14.59 -13.09
N GLY A 245 -11.30 -14.32 -12.54
CA GLY A 245 -10.44 -13.22 -12.98
C GLY A 245 -10.74 -11.86 -12.34
N ASP A 246 -11.71 -11.72 -11.45
CA ASP A 246 -11.82 -10.48 -10.64
C ASP A 246 -10.67 -10.39 -9.62
N LEU A 247 -10.15 -9.19 -9.38
CA LEU A 247 -9.14 -8.93 -8.36
C LEU A 247 -9.80 -8.74 -6.99
N ILE A 248 -9.31 -9.45 -5.97
CA ILE A 248 -9.69 -9.27 -4.57
C ILE A 248 -8.61 -8.43 -3.87
N PHE A 249 -9.02 -7.39 -3.14
CA PHE A 249 -8.14 -6.56 -2.33
C PHE A 249 -8.40 -6.77 -0.85
N PHE A 250 -7.31 -6.84 -0.08
CA PHE A 250 -7.33 -7.10 1.35
C PHE A 250 -6.53 -6.04 2.11
N THR A 251 -6.86 -5.80 3.38
CA THR A 251 -5.98 -5.08 4.31
C THR A 251 -4.89 -6.02 4.84
N VAL A 252 -3.86 -5.44 5.47
CA VAL A 252 -2.95 -6.20 6.35
C VAL A 252 -3.00 -5.50 7.72
N PRO A 253 -3.69 -6.08 8.72
CA PRO A 253 -3.98 -5.39 9.97
C PRO A 253 -2.73 -4.85 10.68
N GLY A 254 -2.80 -3.61 11.15
CA GLY A 254 -1.71 -2.95 11.87
C GLY A 254 -0.47 -2.59 11.04
N ARG A 255 -0.51 -2.76 9.70
CA ARG A 255 0.56 -2.28 8.79
C ARG A 255 0.37 -0.83 8.35
N PHE A 256 -0.81 -0.26 8.56
CA PHE A 256 -1.22 1.04 8.03
C PHE A 256 -1.84 1.90 9.13
N GLU A 257 -1.96 3.21 8.87
CA GLU A 257 -2.69 4.16 9.74
C GLU A 257 -4.12 3.69 10.09
N ASN A 258 -4.74 2.94 9.19
CA ASN A 258 -6.03 2.30 9.39
C ASN A 258 -6.19 1.09 8.45
N ASP A 259 -6.98 0.11 8.89
CA ASP A 259 -7.17 -1.17 8.19
C ASP A 259 -8.09 -1.09 6.95
N LYS A 260 -8.14 0.06 6.25
CA LYS A 260 -8.89 0.25 4.99
C LYS A 260 -8.00 0.40 3.75
N ILE A 261 -6.68 0.44 3.93
CA ILE A 261 -5.73 0.58 2.82
C ILE A 261 -5.49 -0.80 2.16
N PRO A 262 -5.59 -0.94 0.82
CA PRO A 262 -5.30 -2.18 0.12
C PRO A 262 -3.83 -2.60 0.30
N GLY A 263 -3.63 -3.52 1.23
CA GLY A 263 -2.35 -4.07 1.62
C GLY A 263 -2.02 -5.40 0.96
N HIS A 264 -2.95 -6.10 0.31
CA HIS A 264 -2.67 -7.33 -0.43
C HIS A 264 -3.67 -7.52 -1.59
N VAL A 265 -3.28 -8.27 -2.62
CA VAL A 265 -4.12 -8.54 -3.79
C VAL A 265 -4.00 -10.00 -4.25
N GLY A 266 -5.10 -10.55 -4.76
CA GLY A 266 -5.15 -11.84 -5.44
C GLY A 266 -6.24 -11.91 -6.51
N ILE A 267 -6.31 -13.01 -7.24
CA ILE A 267 -7.24 -13.24 -8.36
C ILE A 267 -8.29 -14.27 -7.94
N TYR A 268 -9.58 -13.96 -8.07
CA TYR A 268 -10.65 -14.90 -7.78
C TYR A 268 -10.69 -16.03 -8.82
N ILE A 269 -10.74 -17.28 -8.37
CA ILE A 269 -10.66 -18.47 -9.23
C ILE A 269 -11.95 -19.31 -9.25
N GLY A 270 -13.05 -18.79 -8.68
CA GLY A 270 -14.30 -19.54 -8.48
C GLY A 270 -14.35 -20.27 -7.13
N ASP A 271 -15.48 -20.93 -6.88
CA ASP A 271 -15.72 -21.83 -5.74
C ASP A 271 -15.29 -21.31 -4.35
N GLY A 272 -15.44 -20.01 -4.09
CA GLY A 272 -15.03 -19.38 -2.83
C GLY A 272 -13.51 -19.39 -2.60
N LYS A 273 -12.70 -19.38 -3.67
CA LYS A 273 -11.23 -19.46 -3.63
C LYS A 273 -10.58 -18.36 -4.47
N PHE A 274 -9.35 -18.00 -4.11
CA PHE A 274 -8.53 -17.07 -4.87
C PHE A 274 -7.05 -17.54 -4.92
N ILE A 275 -6.32 -17.13 -5.95
CA ILE A 275 -4.90 -17.38 -6.13
C ILE A 275 -4.11 -16.09 -5.90
N HIS A 276 -3.03 -16.16 -5.12
CA HIS A 276 -2.19 -15.03 -4.72
C HIS A 276 -0.78 -15.52 -4.38
N THR A 277 0.14 -14.65 -4.00
CA THR A 277 1.45 -15.04 -3.44
C THR A 277 1.71 -14.40 -2.09
N TRP A 278 2.10 -15.22 -1.11
CA TRP A 278 2.40 -14.77 0.26
C TRP A 278 3.31 -15.77 0.95
N GLY A 279 4.42 -15.30 1.55
CA GLY A 279 5.32 -16.11 2.38
C GLY A 279 5.80 -17.39 1.70
N GLU A 280 5.88 -18.48 2.45
CA GLU A 280 5.94 -19.84 1.91
C GLU A 280 4.51 -20.42 1.82
N PRO A 281 4.17 -21.22 0.78
CA PRO A 281 5.02 -21.66 -0.33
C PRO A 281 5.13 -20.65 -1.50
N GLY A 282 4.78 -19.38 -1.28
CA GLY A 282 4.74 -18.35 -2.32
C GLY A 282 3.38 -18.29 -3.01
N VAL A 283 3.35 -18.48 -4.33
CA VAL A 283 2.09 -18.54 -5.10
C VAL A 283 1.25 -19.73 -4.65
N GLN A 284 0.06 -19.46 -4.13
CA GLN A 284 -0.83 -20.44 -3.50
C GLN A 284 -2.30 -20.11 -3.72
N ILE A 285 -3.17 -21.10 -3.48
CA ILE A 285 -4.62 -20.94 -3.49
C ILE A 285 -5.12 -20.93 -2.05
N SER A 286 -6.01 -19.99 -1.72
CA SER A 286 -6.61 -19.87 -0.39
C SER A 286 -8.14 -19.75 -0.47
N PRO A 287 -8.87 -20.19 0.56
CA PRO A 287 -10.30 -19.91 0.69
C PRO A 287 -10.52 -18.41 0.92
N LEU A 288 -11.61 -17.89 0.35
CA LEU A 288 -12.04 -16.49 0.45
C LEU A 288 -13.14 -16.31 1.53
N ASP A 289 -13.93 -17.36 1.76
CA ASP A 289 -15.11 -17.33 2.65
C ASP A 289 -14.83 -17.90 4.05
N THR A 290 -13.61 -18.36 4.34
CA THR A 290 -13.19 -18.87 5.65
C THR A 290 -11.75 -18.48 6.02
N GLY A 291 -11.41 -18.58 7.31
CA GLY A 291 -10.05 -18.36 7.80
C GLY A 291 -9.60 -16.90 7.80
N TYR A 292 -8.28 -16.68 7.87
CA TYR A 292 -7.67 -15.34 7.97
C TYR A 292 -8.14 -14.39 6.86
N TRP A 293 -8.09 -14.85 5.59
CA TRP A 293 -8.35 -13.99 4.43
C TRP A 293 -9.78 -13.43 4.41
N HIS A 294 -10.77 -14.18 4.88
CA HIS A 294 -12.16 -13.72 4.99
C HIS A 294 -12.27 -12.42 5.82
N ASN A 295 -11.56 -12.36 6.94
CA ASN A 295 -11.64 -11.28 7.92
C ASN A 295 -10.94 -9.98 7.47
N VAL A 296 -10.15 -10.03 6.38
CA VAL A 296 -9.33 -8.90 5.91
C VAL A 296 -9.68 -8.45 4.48
N ILE A 297 -10.76 -8.94 3.87
CA ILE A 297 -11.24 -8.45 2.57
C ILE A 297 -11.74 -7.01 2.69
N LEU A 298 -11.34 -6.16 1.74
CA LEU A 298 -11.82 -4.79 1.62
C LEU A 298 -12.89 -4.65 0.54
N PHE A 299 -12.54 -4.97 -0.70
CA PHE A 299 -13.39 -4.86 -1.87
C PHE A 299 -12.77 -5.60 -3.07
N MET A 300 -13.50 -5.64 -4.18
CA MET A 300 -13.13 -6.39 -5.38
C MET A 300 -13.24 -5.49 -6.62
N ARG A 301 -12.38 -5.74 -7.62
CA ARG A 301 -12.38 -5.03 -8.90
C ARG A 301 -12.46 -5.98 -10.09
N ARG A 302 -13.22 -5.60 -11.11
CA ARG A 302 -13.23 -6.24 -12.43
C ARG A 302 -12.40 -5.43 -13.40
N VAL A 303 -11.40 -6.06 -14.00
CA VAL A 303 -10.55 -5.46 -15.05
C VAL A 303 -10.89 -6.12 -16.38
N GLN A 304 -10.94 -5.32 -17.44
CA GLN A 304 -11.34 -5.69 -18.81
C GLN A 304 -10.52 -4.89 -19.82
#